data_AF-A0A1L8EA39-F1
#
_entry.id   AF-A0A1L8EA39-F1
#
_cell.length_a   1.000
_cell.length_b   1.000
_cell.length_c   1.000
_cell.angle_alpha   90.00
_cell.angle_beta   90.00
_cell.angle_gamma   90.00
#
_symmetry.space_group_name_H-M   'P 1'
#
loop_
_entity.id
_entity.type
_entity.pdbx_description
1 polymer ?
#
loop_
_entity_poly.entity_id
_entity_poly.type
_entity_poly.pdbx_seq_one_letter_code
_entity_poly.pdbx_strand_id
1 'polypeptide(L)'
;FDPKNPHGLGDPNDKSLRKVEIEVLIPKVMRDRAKELHCTQEVKAFESCCKDSGILMVVSCRKENSHLKECLTKWYQNEAFKEECKQIYLQERSEFRSTGIPKKHRVQKV
;
A
#
# COMPACT_ATOMS: atom_id res chain seq x y z
N PHE A 1 -2.91 -15.20 -30.15
CA PHE A 1 -3.58 -14.68 -28.95
C PHE A 1 -3.37 -15.72 -27.86
N ASP A 2 -2.67 -15.36 -26.77
CA ASP A 2 -2.48 -16.25 -25.62
C ASP A 2 -3.48 -15.86 -24.52
N PRO A 3 -4.53 -16.66 -24.26
CA PRO A 3 -5.52 -16.35 -23.24
C PRO A 3 -4.93 -16.27 -21.81
N LYS A 4 -3.78 -16.93 -21.57
CA LYS A 4 -3.08 -16.92 -20.27
C LYS A 4 -2.06 -15.80 -20.19
N ASN A 5 -1.84 -15.03 -21.25
CA ASN A 5 -0.93 -13.89 -21.23
C ASN A 5 -1.38 -12.81 -22.22
N PRO A 6 -2.59 -12.24 -22.04
CA PRO A 6 -3.23 -11.39 -23.04
C PRO A 6 -2.43 -10.12 -23.38
N HIS A 7 -1.58 -9.65 -22.46
CA HIS A 7 -0.79 -8.43 -22.59
C HIS A 7 0.72 -8.61 -22.39
N GLY A 8 1.23 -9.84 -22.31
CA GLY A 8 2.66 -10.07 -22.02
C GLY A 8 3.07 -9.78 -20.58
N LEU A 9 2.11 -9.68 -19.64
CA LEU A 9 2.31 -9.32 -18.23
C LEU A 9 2.26 -10.52 -17.26
N GLY A 10 2.07 -11.73 -17.80
CA GLY A 10 1.89 -12.98 -17.06
C GLY A 10 0.42 -13.35 -16.87
N ASP A 11 0.19 -14.52 -16.27
CA ASP A 11 -1.15 -15.09 -16.06
C ASP A 11 -1.96 -14.27 -15.04
N PRO A 12 -3.14 -13.74 -15.41
CA PRO A 12 -4.03 -13.06 -14.48
C PRO A 12 -4.55 -13.91 -13.32
N ASN A 13 -4.61 -15.23 -13.48
CA ASN A 13 -5.14 -16.17 -12.48
C ASN A 13 -4.06 -16.76 -11.58
N ASP A 14 -2.78 -16.51 -11.90
CA ASP A 14 -1.66 -16.95 -11.07
C ASP A 14 -1.69 -16.23 -9.72
N LYS A 15 -1.68 -17.04 -8.64
CA LYS A 15 -1.69 -16.58 -7.24
C LYS A 15 -0.33 -16.70 -6.55
N SER A 16 0.71 -17.16 -7.25
CA SER A 16 2.06 -17.21 -6.72
C SER A 16 2.60 -15.80 -6.47
N LEU A 17 3.44 -15.67 -5.45
CA LEU A 17 4.04 -14.40 -5.06
C LEU A 17 5.56 -14.48 -5.23
N ARG A 18 6.11 -13.51 -5.96
CA ARG A 18 7.53 -13.25 -6.10
C ARG A 18 8.04 -12.57 -4.82
N LYS A 19 9.35 -12.68 -4.59
CA LYS A 19 10.01 -12.06 -3.43
C LYS A 19 9.69 -10.57 -3.28
N VAL A 20 9.74 -9.81 -4.38
CA VAL A 20 9.39 -8.37 -4.39
C VAL A 20 7.94 -8.10 -3.99
N GLU A 21 7.03 -9.02 -4.29
CA GLU A 21 5.61 -8.86 -3.96
C GLU A 21 5.39 -9.08 -2.46
N ILE A 22 6.09 -10.06 -1.89
CA ILE A 22 6.08 -10.39 -0.46
C ILE A 22 6.75 -9.29 0.37
N GLU A 23 7.94 -8.84 -0.03
CA GLU A 23 8.79 -7.97 0.78
C GLU A 23 8.53 -6.47 0.55
N VAL A 24 7.91 -6.09 -0.57
CA VAL A 24 7.75 -4.68 -0.96
C VAL A 24 6.31 -4.32 -1.28
N LEU A 25 5.66 -5.01 -2.22
CA LEU A 25 4.37 -4.55 -2.74
C LEU A 25 3.22 -4.78 -1.77
N ILE A 26 3.10 -5.97 -1.16
CA ILE A 26 2.08 -6.22 -0.13
C ILE A 26 2.32 -5.31 1.10
N PRO A 27 3.56 -5.18 1.64
CA PRO A 27 3.85 -4.20 2.69
C PRO A 27 3.49 -2.76 2.34
N LYS A 28 3.61 -2.36 1.08
CA LYS A 28 3.15 -1.05 0.61
C LYS A 28 1.63 -0.93 0.72
N VAL A 29 0.88 -1.92 0.22
CA VAL A 29 -0.60 -1.96 0.34
C VAL A 29 -1.02 -1.89 1.81
N MET A 30 -0.37 -2.67 2.69
CA MET A 30 -0.62 -2.64 4.13
C MET A 30 -0.40 -1.24 4.72
N ARG A 31 0.72 -0.59 4.38
CA ARG A 31 1.04 0.75 4.87
C ARG A 31 -0.02 1.77 4.44
N ASP A 32 -0.38 1.76 3.16
CA ASP A 32 -1.32 2.73 2.60
C ASP A 32 -2.71 2.55 3.24
N ARG A 33 -3.20 1.30 3.34
CA ARG A 33 -4.47 0.99 4.02
C ARG A 33 -4.46 1.30 5.52
N ALA A 34 -3.36 0.99 6.22
CA ALA A 34 -3.26 1.27 7.64
C ALA A 34 -3.33 2.79 7.91
N LYS A 35 -2.70 3.62 7.07
CA LYS A 35 -2.82 5.09 7.16
C LYS A 35 -4.25 5.58 6.96
N GLU A 36 -4.98 4.99 6.00
CA GLU A 36 -6.35 5.40 5.65
C GLU A 36 -7.40 4.93 6.66
N LEU A 37 -7.22 3.74 7.25
CA LEU A 37 -8.26 3.09 8.05
C LEU A 37 -7.98 3.09 9.56
N HIS A 38 -6.72 2.95 9.95
CA HIS A 38 -6.38 2.60 11.34
C HIS A 38 -5.49 3.62 12.04
N CYS A 39 -4.60 4.28 11.32
CA CYS A 39 -3.63 5.24 11.83
C CYS A 39 -3.97 6.67 11.42
N THR A 40 -5.25 6.97 11.19
CA THR A 40 -5.71 8.26 10.66
C THR A 40 -5.42 9.41 11.61
N GLN A 41 -5.42 9.16 12.92
CA GLN A 41 -5.12 10.16 13.94
C GLN A 41 -3.63 10.51 13.95
N GLU A 42 -2.77 9.50 13.91
CA GLU A 42 -1.31 9.63 13.88
C GLU A 42 -0.85 10.29 12.58
N VAL A 43 -1.49 9.94 11.45
CA VAL A 43 -1.26 10.61 10.16
C VAL A 43 -1.60 12.09 10.27
N LYS A 44 -2.78 12.44 10.79
CA LYS A 44 -3.19 13.85 10.96
C LYS A 44 -2.26 14.62 11.89
N ALA A 45 -1.84 14.03 13.00
CA ALA A 45 -0.91 14.65 13.94
C ALA A 45 0.46 14.91 13.29
N PHE A 46 0.99 13.91 12.57
CA PHE A 46 2.24 14.04 11.84
C PHE A 46 2.15 15.08 10.72
N GLU A 47 1.06 15.09 9.95
CA GLU A 47 0.82 16.08 8.90
C GLU A 47 0.68 17.50 9.46
N SER A 48 0.00 17.67 10.59
CA SER A 48 -0.10 18.98 11.27
C SER A 48 1.29 19.47 11.66
N CYS A 49 2.08 18.64 12.33
CA CYS A 49 3.44 19.02 12.72
C CYS A 49 4.30 19.36 11.50
N CYS A 50 4.20 18.60 10.41
CA CYS A 50 4.94 18.87 9.18
C CYS A 50 4.58 20.22 8.56
N LYS A 51 3.30 20.61 8.60
CA LYS A 51 2.84 21.92 8.11
C LYS A 51 3.37 23.06 8.96
N ASP A 52 3.41 22.88 10.29
CA ASP A 52 3.83 23.93 11.24
C ASP A 52 5.36 24.10 11.30
N SER A 53 6.12 23.02 11.09
CA SER A 53 7.57 23.00 11.33
C SER A 53 8.43 23.45 10.14
N GLY A 54 7.86 23.57 8.93
CA GLY A 54 8.59 23.95 7.72
C GLY A 54 9.87 23.11 7.50
N ILE A 55 11.01 23.79 7.33
CA ILE A 55 12.31 23.15 7.03
C ILE A 55 12.83 22.29 8.21
N LEU A 56 12.42 22.57 9.45
CA LEU A 56 12.90 21.86 10.64
C LEU A 56 12.11 20.59 10.97
N MET A 57 11.15 20.18 10.13
CA MET A 57 10.22 19.07 10.43
C MET A 57 10.89 17.75 10.84
N VAL A 58 12.07 17.42 10.28
CA VAL A 58 12.74 16.14 10.56
C VAL A 58 13.23 16.06 12.01
N VAL A 59 13.46 17.22 12.64
CA VAL A 59 13.84 17.32 14.04
C VAL A 59 12.59 17.55 14.90
N SER A 60 11.73 18.49 14.52
CA SER A 60 10.56 18.90 15.31
C SER A 60 9.49 17.81 15.40
N CYS A 61 9.26 17.03 14.33
CA CYS A 61 8.17 16.06 14.25
C CYS A 61 8.58 14.61 14.57
N ARG A 62 9.69 14.43 15.29
CA ARG A 62 10.19 13.09 15.65
C ARG A 62 9.19 12.33 16.51
N LYS A 63 8.50 13.01 17.41
CA LYS A 63 7.51 12.40 18.31
C LYS A 63 6.31 11.87 17.54
N GLU A 64 5.71 12.70 16.70
CA GLU A 64 4.55 12.35 15.86
C GLU A 64 4.92 11.24 14.87
N ASN A 65 6.13 11.28 14.31
CA ASN A 65 6.65 10.22 13.46
C ASN A 65 6.82 8.89 14.20
N SER A 66 7.30 8.91 15.45
CA SER A 66 7.40 7.69 16.26
C SER A 66 6.03 7.08 16.53
N HIS A 67 5.03 7.88 16.91
CA HIS A 67 3.66 7.39 17.10
C HIS A 67 3.06 6.81 15.81
N LEU A 68 3.27 7.47 14.67
CA LEU A 68 2.84 6.94 13.38
C LEU A 68 3.53 5.60 13.05
N LYS A 69 4.84 5.50 13.30
CA LYS A 69 5.59 4.25 13.11
C LYS A 69 5.11 3.13 14.02
N GLU A 70 4.82 3.43 15.28
CA GLU A 70 4.28 2.47 16.25
C GLU A 70 2.93 1.94 15.77
N CYS A 71 2.01 2.82 15.37
CA CYS A 71 0.72 2.40 14.82
C CYS A 71 0.88 1.51 13.58
N LEU A 72 1.71 1.93 12.61
CA LEU A 72 1.92 1.15 11.39
C LEU A 72 2.59 -0.21 11.67
N THR A 73 3.51 -0.27 12.63
CA THR A 73 4.19 -1.53 13.01
C THR A 73 3.23 -2.53 13.61
N LYS A 74 2.27 -2.07 14.44
CA LYS A 74 1.21 -2.91 15.00
C LYS A 74 0.39 -3.59 13.90
N TRP A 75 0.01 -2.86 12.86
CA TRP A 75 -0.76 -3.41 11.74
C TRP A 75 0.10 -4.25 10.79
N TYR A 76 1.38 -3.93 10.65
CA TYR A 76 2.31 -4.73 9.86
C TYR A 76 2.46 -6.17 10.40
N GLN A 77 2.40 -6.34 11.72
CA GLN A 77 2.49 -7.64 12.39
C GLN A 77 1.15 -8.39 12.46
N ASN A 78 0.04 -7.79 11.99
CA ASN A 78 -1.27 -8.42 12.02
C ASN A 78 -1.45 -9.34 10.80
N GLU A 79 -1.46 -10.65 11.03
CA GLU A 79 -1.56 -11.65 9.95
C GLU A 79 -2.89 -11.62 9.20
N ALA A 80 -4.01 -11.30 9.87
CA ALA A 80 -5.31 -11.18 9.21
C ALA A 80 -5.33 -9.99 8.25
N PHE A 81 -4.80 -8.84 8.69
CA PHE A 81 -4.67 -7.64 7.88
C PHE A 81 -3.70 -7.85 6.71
N LYS A 82 -2.60 -8.59 6.93
CA LYS A 82 -1.65 -8.95 5.89
C LYS A 82 -2.28 -9.83 4.80
N GLU A 83 -3.09 -10.82 5.19
CA GLU A 83 -3.79 -11.67 4.22
C GLU A 83 -4.83 -10.87 3.43
N GLU A 84 -5.58 -9.97 4.08
CA GLU A 84 -6.51 -9.05 3.39
C GLU A 84 -5.77 -8.19 2.36
N CYS A 85 -4.66 -7.55 2.75
CA CYS A 85 -3.86 -6.72 1.86
C CYS A 85 -3.23 -7.52 0.71
N LYS A 86 -2.88 -8.79 0.95
CA LYS A 86 -2.42 -9.71 -0.09
C LYS A 86 -3.52 -10.01 -1.11
N GLN A 87 -4.76 -10.23 -0.68
CA GLN A 87 -5.87 -10.45 -1.61
C GLN A 87 -6.14 -9.20 -2.47
N ILE A 88 -6.08 -8.01 -1.87
CA ILE A 88 -6.19 -6.74 -2.60
C ILE A 88 -5.09 -6.62 -3.65
N TYR A 89 -3.83 -6.90 -3.26
CA TYR A 89 -2.71 -6.89 -4.19
C TYR A 89 -2.89 -7.87 -5.36
N LEU A 90 -3.31 -9.12 -5.07
CA LEU A 90 -3.53 -10.14 -6.09
C LEU A 90 -4.64 -9.74 -7.06
N GLN A 91 -5.72 -9.14 -6.55
CA GLN A 91 -6.82 -8.61 -7.37
C GLN A 91 -6.32 -7.50 -8.31
N GLU A 92 -5.60 -6.51 -7.77
CA GLU A 92 -5.05 -5.40 -8.58
C GLU A 92 -4.08 -5.89 -9.66
N ARG A 93 -3.26 -6.89 -9.32
CA ARG A 93 -2.32 -7.54 -10.25
C ARG A 93 -3.07 -8.31 -11.33
N SER A 94 -4.12 -9.06 -10.97
CA SER A 94 -4.96 -9.80 -11.90
C SER A 94 -5.60 -8.87 -12.92
N GLU A 95 -6.17 -7.75 -12.47
CA GLU A 95 -6.74 -6.73 -13.33
C GLU A 95 -5.67 -6.11 -14.25
N PHE A 96 -4.49 -5.80 -13.72
CA PHE A 96 -3.40 -5.23 -14.53
C PHE A 96 -2.94 -6.21 -15.61
N ARG A 97 -2.77 -7.49 -15.27
CA ARG A 97 -2.42 -8.53 -16.23
C ARG A 97 -3.52 -8.77 -17.27
N SER A 98 -4.80 -8.64 -16.87
CA SER A 98 -5.96 -8.85 -17.75
C SER A 98 -6.22 -7.68 -18.70
N THR A 99 -5.96 -6.44 -18.27
CA THR A 99 -6.33 -5.22 -19.01
C THR A 99 -5.14 -4.47 -19.61
N GLY A 100 -3.94 -4.68 -19.08
CA GLY A 100 -2.76 -3.88 -19.38
C GLY A 100 -2.78 -2.46 -18.80
N ILE A 101 -3.85 -2.05 -18.09
CA ILE A 101 -4.02 -0.67 -17.62
C ILE A 101 -3.62 -0.58 -16.13
N PRO A 102 -2.64 0.25 -15.74
CA PRO A 102 -2.26 0.41 -14.33
C PRO A 102 -3.39 1.00 -13.47
N LYS A 103 -3.47 0.60 -12.19
CA LYS A 103 -4.49 1.10 -11.22
C LYS A 103 -4.67 2.62 -11.25
N LYS A 104 -3.57 3.38 -11.29
CA LYS A 104 -3.59 4.86 -11.35
C LYS A 104 -4.36 5.44 -12.55
N HIS A 105 -4.44 4.72 -13.66
CA HIS A 105 -5.16 5.14 -14.87
C HIS A 105 -6.57 4.54 -14.96
N ARG A 106 -6.91 3.58 -14.08
CA ARG A 106 -8.25 3.01 -13.97
C ARG A 106 -9.20 3.91 -13.18
N VAL A 107 -8.65 4.78 -12.32
CA VAL A 107 -9.43 5.81 -11.62
C VAL A 107 -9.72 6.96 -12.59
N GLN A 108 -10.64 6.76 -13.53
CA GLN A 108 -11.34 7.90 -14.15
C GLN A 108 -12.24 8.52 -13.08
N LYS A 109 -12.22 9.84 -13.00
CA LYS A 109 -13.00 10.68 -12.08
C LYS A 109 -14.42 10.14 -11.90
N VAL A 110 -14.79 9.80 -10.66
CA VAL A 110 -16.16 9.94 -10.18
C VAL A 110 -16.25 11.29 -9.50
#